data_AF-A0A7S2B6C9-F1
#
_entry.id   AF-A0A7S2B6C9-F1
#
_cell.length_a   1.000
_cell.length_b   1.000
_cell.length_c   1.000
_cell.angle_alpha   90.00
_cell.angle_beta   90.00
_cell.angle_gamma   90.00
#
_symmetry.space_group_name_H-M   'P 1'
#
loop_
_entity.id
_entity.type
_entity.pdbx_description
1 polymer ?
#
loop_
_entity_poly.entity_id
_entity_poly.type
_entity_poly.pdbx_seq_one_letter_code
_entity_poly.pdbx_strand_id
1 'polypeptide(L)'
;MKLTLLLASATVATAFVARPPPRVVAPRVRRSTANSQLSMKLMVNAIKYTNGMQDPKIKCPDHDGVPADFTITQEQIETLKRDGVVHIPAALSAEWLAYLRAATEWQINNPHIWASPGVASGIYDYIQRSIWTTNDAFANFEYYSPMATILAKLGETEEIRLSTDLLMVNPNSGFKWHQDNQNGPVLFDDALRWWVTMDDTPAEYGAPVYLKGSHKNKSVKSDAVFVDIESGDLVDYPEQLEFRPKAGDMIVWDARSIHKIDGPESKDWGVMKRRVLGGTGVKKGAVYMGEDRALFSDMSTHELGDGDILSGPQWPRLYPSAVPSEMQARANGECSRTMEGFLRMSGNMLASIGEMASWTNVLKKNKAVVEDEKPAEADDRQPVNQQ
;
A
#
# COMPACT_ATOMS: atom_id res chain seq x y z
N MET A 1 14.26 -64.31 36.97
CA MET A 1 14.40 -64.17 35.50
C MET A 1 13.27 -63.26 35.02
N LYS A 2 13.59 -62.29 34.15
CA LYS A 2 12.93 -60.99 33.87
C LYS A 2 13.27 -59.91 34.90
N LEU A 3 14.07 -58.94 34.43
CA LEU A 3 14.69 -57.87 35.19
C LEU A 3 13.90 -56.57 35.01
N THR A 4 13.66 -55.96 36.15
CA THR A 4 13.06 -54.66 36.47
C THR A 4 13.90 -53.48 35.96
N LEU A 5 13.26 -52.35 35.65
CA LEU A 5 13.82 -51.06 36.09
C LEU A 5 12.71 -50.10 36.50
N LEU A 6 12.86 -49.62 37.73
CA LEU A 6 11.91 -48.89 38.57
C LEU A 6 12.24 -47.39 38.50
N LEU A 7 11.19 -46.56 38.60
CA LEU A 7 11.28 -45.15 38.97
C LEU A 7 11.90 -45.00 40.37
N ALA A 8 12.74 -43.97 40.54
CA ALA A 8 13.14 -43.45 41.84
C ALA A 8 12.96 -41.93 41.87
N SER A 9 11.98 -41.50 42.66
CA SER A 9 11.78 -40.14 43.15
C SER A 9 12.69 -39.88 44.36
N ALA A 10 13.32 -38.71 44.41
CA ALA A 10 14.06 -38.22 45.58
C ALA A 10 13.57 -36.83 45.98
N THR A 11 13.13 -36.75 47.22
CA THR A 11 12.67 -35.59 47.97
C THR A 11 13.87 -34.84 48.58
N VAL A 12 13.84 -33.51 48.64
CA VAL A 12 14.63 -32.74 49.61
C VAL A 12 13.68 -31.89 50.46
N ALA A 13 13.79 -32.10 51.77
CA ALA A 13 13.02 -31.42 52.80
C ALA A 13 13.59 -30.03 53.10
N THR A 14 12.72 -29.09 53.50
CA THR A 14 13.11 -27.96 54.35
C THR A 14 11.97 -27.60 55.31
N ALA A 15 12.38 -27.21 56.51
CA ALA A 15 11.60 -27.22 57.75
C ALA A 15 10.62 -26.04 57.89
N PHE A 16 9.56 -26.30 58.65
CA PHE A 16 8.59 -25.35 59.17
C PHE A 16 9.20 -24.41 60.23
N VAL A 17 8.90 -23.11 60.13
CA VAL A 17 8.87 -22.18 61.27
C VAL A 17 7.51 -21.51 61.27
N ALA A 18 6.75 -21.71 62.36
CA ALA A 18 5.41 -21.19 62.55
C ALA A 18 5.41 -19.67 62.81
N ARG A 19 4.47 -18.94 62.21
CA ARG A 19 4.09 -17.57 62.57
C ARG A 19 2.55 -17.45 62.70
N PRO A 20 2.04 -16.61 63.62
CA PRO A 20 0.63 -16.58 64.02
C PRO A 20 -0.29 -15.98 62.94
N PRO A 21 -1.62 -16.24 63.00
CA PRO A 21 -2.55 -15.82 61.96
C PRO A 21 -2.69 -14.30 61.90
N PRO A 22 -2.69 -13.68 60.70
CA PRO A 22 -2.96 -12.26 60.57
C PRO A 22 -4.46 -11.98 60.72
N ARG A 23 -4.75 -10.87 61.41
CA ARG A 23 -6.09 -10.26 61.59
C ARG A 23 -6.76 -10.04 60.23
N VAL A 24 -8.04 -10.43 60.15
CA VAL A 24 -8.94 -10.05 59.05
C VAL A 24 -9.18 -8.54 59.11
N VAL A 25 -8.63 -7.82 58.13
CA VAL A 25 -8.95 -6.41 57.87
C VAL A 25 -9.80 -6.38 56.62
N ALA A 26 -11.00 -5.78 56.72
CA ALA A 26 -11.93 -5.62 55.61
C ALA A 26 -11.26 -4.92 54.41
N PRO A 27 -11.57 -5.32 53.16
CA PRO A 27 -10.91 -4.77 51.99
C PRO A 27 -11.29 -3.29 51.82
N ARG A 28 -10.30 -2.40 51.92
CA ARG A 28 -10.39 -1.03 51.42
C ARG A 28 -10.53 -1.09 49.91
N VAL A 29 -11.68 -0.65 49.40
CA VAL A 29 -11.92 -0.40 47.97
C VAL A 29 -10.95 0.71 47.53
N ARG A 30 -9.81 0.32 46.96
CA ARG A 30 -9.02 1.20 46.10
C ARG A 30 -9.72 1.22 44.74
N ARG A 31 -10.27 2.37 44.36
CA ARG A 31 -10.67 2.64 42.97
C ARG A 31 -9.44 2.46 42.08
N SER A 32 -9.37 1.35 41.35
CA SER A 32 -8.46 1.20 40.23
C SER A 32 -9.02 1.99 39.06
N THR A 33 -8.47 3.17 38.80
CA THR A 33 -8.60 3.83 37.50
C THR A 33 -7.65 3.14 36.53
N ALA A 34 -8.05 1.96 36.07
CA ALA A 34 -7.40 1.22 35.00
C ALA A 34 -8.47 0.36 34.32
N ASN A 35 -9.17 0.99 33.39
CA ASN A 35 -9.64 0.38 32.15
C ASN A 35 -9.82 1.54 31.18
N SER A 36 -8.70 2.13 30.74
CA SER A 36 -8.67 2.72 29.41
C SER A 36 -8.77 1.54 28.44
N GLN A 37 -9.99 1.04 28.25
CA GLN A 37 -10.33 0.38 27.01
C GLN A 37 -9.86 1.32 25.92
N LEU A 38 -8.85 0.86 25.20
CA LEU A 38 -8.32 1.46 23.99
C LEU A 38 -9.48 1.43 22.99
N SER A 39 -10.43 2.37 23.10
CA SER A 39 -11.42 2.59 22.08
C SER A 39 -10.65 3.24 20.93
N MET A 40 -10.06 2.42 20.07
CA MET A 40 -9.95 2.75 18.67
C MET A 40 -11.37 3.10 18.22
N LYS A 41 -11.76 4.37 18.35
CA LYS A 41 -12.93 4.93 17.68
C LYS A 41 -12.58 5.00 16.20
N LEU A 42 -12.48 3.84 15.57
CA LEU A 42 -12.71 3.69 14.14
C LEU A 42 -14.23 3.78 13.97
N MET A 43 -14.80 4.97 14.20
CA MET A 43 -16.16 5.25 13.72
C MET A 43 -16.06 5.47 12.21
N VAL A 44 -15.73 4.41 11.48
CA VAL A 44 -16.07 4.32 10.07
C VAL A 44 -17.59 4.32 10.06
N ASN A 45 -18.19 5.39 9.55
CA ASN A 45 -19.64 5.40 9.33
C ASN A 45 -19.92 4.36 8.24
N ALA A 46 -20.16 3.12 8.64
CA ALA A 46 -20.31 1.96 7.75
C ALA A 46 -21.44 2.15 6.73
N ILE A 47 -22.39 3.06 7.00
CA ILE A 47 -23.48 3.43 6.09
C ILE A 47 -22.96 4.11 4.82
N LYS A 48 -21.76 4.72 4.85
CA LYS A 48 -21.14 5.38 3.69
C LYS A 48 -20.39 4.42 2.76
N TYR A 49 -20.12 3.18 3.17
CA TYR A 49 -19.26 2.26 2.44
C TYR A 49 -20.06 1.11 1.83
N THR A 50 -19.73 0.75 0.59
CA THR A 50 -20.25 -0.45 -0.06
C THR A 50 -19.34 -1.65 0.22
N ASN A 51 -19.88 -2.86 0.06
CA ASN A 51 -19.14 -4.11 0.15
C ASN A 51 -19.50 -5.03 -1.02
N GLY A 52 -18.54 -5.82 -1.51
CA GLY A 52 -18.70 -6.74 -2.63
C GLY A 52 -18.32 -6.13 -3.99
N MET A 53 -18.64 -6.86 -5.07
CA MET A 53 -18.33 -6.44 -6.43
C MET A 53 -19.10 -5.16 -6.82
N GLN A 54 -18.40 -4.24 -7.46
CA GLN A 54 -18.88 -2.95 -7.93
C GLN A 54 -18.79 -2.88 -9.45
N ASP A 55 -19.89 -2.51 -10.08
CA ASP A 55 -19.93 -2.22 -11.51
C ASP A 55 -20.53 -0.81 -11.72
N PRO A 56 -19.70 0.19 -12.06
CA PRO A 56 -20.17 1.55 -12.27
C PRO A 56 -20.95 1.73 -13.58
N LYS A 57 -21.07 0.69 -14.42
CA LYS A 57 -21.76 0.70 -15.72
C LYS A 57 -21.23 1.78 -16.68
N ILE A 58 -19.94 2.11 -16.55
CA ILE A 58 -19.25 3.03 -17.46
C ILE A 58 -18.86 2.25 -18.71
N LYS A 59 -19.21 2.78 -19.89
CA LYS A 59 -18.80 2.16 -21.16
C LYS A 59 -17.26 2.13 -21.22
N CYS A 60 -16.69 0.93 -21.24
CA CYS A 60 -15.26 0.73 -21.53
C CYS A 60 -14.93 1.25 -22.94
N PRO A 61 -13.78 1.92 -23.15
CA PRO A 61 -13.29 2.22 -24.49
C PRO A 61 -13.25 0.96 -25.36
N ASP A 62 -13.48 1.12 -26.66
CA ASP A 62 -13.57 -0.02 -27.57
C ASP A 62 -12.23 -0.78 -27.59
N HIS A 63 -12.30 -2.11 -27.50
CA HIS A 63 -11.13 -3.01 -27.44
C HIS A 63 -11.44 -4.31 -28.19
N ASP A 64 -10.40 -5.00 -28.63
CA ASP A 64 -10.45 -6.30 -29.30
C ASP A 64 -10.23 -7.49 -28.34
N GLY A 65 -10.08 -7.20 -27.05
CA GLY A 65 -9.87 -8.20 -25.99
C GLY A 65 -8.42 -8.38 -25.58
N VAL A 66 -7.50 -7.59 -26.15
CA VAL A 66 -6.10 -7.50 -25.70
C VAL A 66 -5.79 -6.08 -25.18
N PRO A 67 -4.69 -5.88 -24.43
CA PRO A 67 -4.22 -4.54 -24.08
C PRO A 67 -3.94 -3.71 -25.34
N ALA A 68 -4.34 -2.44 -25.32
CA ALA A 68 -4.06 -1.53 -26.43
C ALA A 68 -2.54 -1.45 -26.71
N ASP A 69 -2.16 -1.35 -28.00
CA ASP A 69 -0.76 -1.22 -28.35
C ASP A 69 -0.20 0.15 -27.98
N PHE A 70 1.12 0.21 -27.72
CA PHE A 70 1.84 1.42 -27.41
C PHE A 70 3.31 1.29 -27.79
N THR A 71 3.89 2.25 -28.51
CA THR A 71 5.32 2.18 -28.88
C THR A 71 6.20 2.71 -27.75
N ILE A 72 7.21 1.91 -27.36
CA ILE A 72 8.29 2.32 -26.45
C ILE A 72 9.59 2.40 -27.26
N THR A 73 10.35 3.47 -27.02
CA THR A 73 11.65 3.69 -27.65
C THR A 73 12.77 2.99 -26.88
N GLN A 74 13.89 2.70 -27.55
CA GLN A 74 15.06 2.15 -26.88
C GLN A 74 15.58 3.09 -25.77
N GLU A 75 15.57 4.41 -26.00
CA GLU A 75 16.02 5.36 -24.97
C GLU A 75 15.14 5.32 -23.72
N GLN A 76 13.84 5.07 -23.83
CA GLN A 76 12.97 4.91 -22.66
C GLN A 76 13.34 3.66 -21.84
N ILE A 77 13.66 2.55 -22.52
CA ILE A 77 14.13 1.32 -21.87
C ILE A 77 15.47 1.58 -21.17
N GLU A 78 16.43 2.19 -21.86
CA GLU A 78 17.74 2.50 -21.28
C GLU A 78 17.65 3.53 -20.15
N THR A 79 16.73 4.48 -20.23
CA THR A 79 16.45 5.44 -19.15
C THR A 79 15.96 4.72 -17.90
N LEU A 80 15.01 3.79 -18.02
CA LEU A 80 14.54 3.01 -16.87
C LEU A 80 15.69 2.21 -16.23
N LYS A 81 16.52 1.53 -17.01
CA LYS A 81 17.69 0.75 -16.52
C LYS A 81 18.76 1.63 -15.87
N ARG A 82 19.01 2.81 -16.43
CA ARG A 82 20.06 3.72 -15.98
C ARG A 82 19.63 4.44 -14.71
N ASP A 83 18.44 5.03 -14.76
CA ASP A 83 17.95 6.02 -13.80
C ASP A 83 17.01 5.41 -12.76
N GLY A 84 16.47 4.21 -13.00
CA GLY A 84 15.49 3.53 -12.14
C GLY A 84 14.07 4.04 -12.32
N VAL A 85 13.84 5.06 -13.15
CA VAL A 85 12.54 5.67 -13.41
C VAL A 85 12.51 6.23 -14.83
N VAL A 86 11.36 6.15 -15.48
CA VAL A 86 11.12 6.71 -16.81
C VAL A 86 9.72 7.35 -16.89
N HIS A 87 9.64 8.49 -17.58
CA HIS A 87 8.38 9.18 -17.89
C HIS A 87 7.93 8.84 -19.30
N ILE A 88 6.67 8.41 -19.42
CA ILE A 88 6.01 8.05 -20.67
C ILE A 88 4.89 9.06 -20.94
N PRO A 89 5.13 10.06 -21.81
CA PRO A 89 4.13 11.08 -22.12
C PRO A 89 2.99 10.49 -22.95
N ALA A 90 1.77 11.01 -22.73
CA ALA A 90 0.55 10.62 -23.45
C ALA A 90 0.31 9.10 -23.49
N ALA A 91 0.60 8.41 -22.39
CA ALA A 91 0.40 6.98 -22.24
C ALA A 91 -1.07 6.57 -22.44
N LEU A 92 -2.01 7.41 -22.02
CA LEU A 92 -3.44 7.22 -22.24
C LEU A 92 -3.96 8.09 -23.39
N SER A 93 -4.84 7.48 -24.21
CA SER A 93 -5.71 8.24 -25.11
C SER A 93 -6.72 9.10 -24.33
N ALA A 94 -7.33 10.07 -25.00
CA ALA A 94 -8.38 10.89 -24.40
C ALA A 94 -9.57 10.06 -23.88
N GLU A 95 -9.91 8.96 -24.57
CA GLU A 95 -10.99 8.05 -24.18
C GLU A 95 -10.63 7.28 -22.90
N TRP A 96 -9.44 6.70 -22.83
CA TRP A 96 -8.96 6.01 -21.63
C TRP A 96 -8.85 6.95 -20.43
N LEU A 97 -8.36 8.17 -20.65
CA LEU A 97 -8.29 9.19 -19.60
C LEU A 97 -9.70 9.59 -19.10
N ALA A 98 -10.65 9.82 -20.00
CA ALA A 98 -12.03 10.14 -19.63
C ALA A 98 -12.70 8.99 -18.87
N TYR A 99 -12.49 7.76 -19.33
CA TYR A 99 -12.98 6.55 -18.68
C TYR A 99 -12.46 6.40 -17.25
N LEU A 100 -11.14 6.51 -17.06
CA LEU A 100 -10.52 6.33 -15.75
C LEU A 100 -10.91 7.46 -14.76
N ARG A 101 -11.07 8.68 -15.27
CA ARG A 101 -11.63 9.80 -14.48
C ARG A 101 -13.06 9.51 -14.03
N ALA A 102 -13.92 9.04 -14.93
CA ALA A 102 -15.30 8.71 -14.60
C ALA A 102 -15.38 7.57 -13.57
N ALA A 103 -14.56 6.53 -13.73
CA ALA A 103 -14.46 5.42 -12.79
C ALA A 103 -14.03 5.89 -11.39
N THR A 104 -13.04 6.79 -11.34
CA THR A 104 -12.54 7.37 -10.09
C THR A 104 -13.58 8.24 -9.41
N GLU A 105 -14.28 9.11 -10.14
CA GLU A 105 -15.37 9.92 -9.57
C GLU A 105 -16.50 9.06 -9.03
N TRP A 106 -16.86 7.98 -9.75
CA TRP A 106 -17.86 7.05 -9.25
C TRP A 106 -17.38 6.38 -7.96
N GLN A 107 -16.13 5.92 -7.91
CA GLN A 107 -15.57 5.24 -6.74
C GLN A 107 -15.52 6.14 -5.50
N ILE A 108 -15.11 7.39 -5.64
CA ILE A 108 -15.08 8.35 -4.52
C ILE A 108 -16.47 8.54 -3.92
N ASN A 109 -17.50 8.56 -4.78
CA ASN A 109 -18.90 8.70 -4.35
C ASN A 109 -19.53 7.38 -3.86
N ASN A 110 -18.91 6.23 -4.13
CA ASN A 110 -19.37 4.90 -3.76
C ASN A 110 -18.21 4.11 -3.13
N PRO A 111 -17.64 4.57 -1.99
CA PRO A 111 -16.38 4.05 -1.49
C PRO A 111 -16.55 2.61 -1.03
N HIS A 112 -15.68 1.71 -1.49
CA HIS A 112 -15.63 0.34 -0.97
C HIS A 112 -15.08 0.32 0.48
N ILE A 113 -15.54 -0.59 1.33
CA ILE A 113 -15.07 -0.74 2.72
C ILE A 113 -13.54 -0.88 2.82
N TRP A 114 -12.88 -1.37 1.77
CA TRP A 114 -11.43 -1.51 1.69
C TRP A 114 -10.66 -0.19 1.60
N ALA A 115 -11.32 0.92 1.25
CA ALA A 115 -10.75 2.26 1.35
C ALA A 115 -10.75 2.79 2.79
N SER A 116 -11.56 2.24 3.70
CA SER A 116 -11.80 2.88 5.01
C SER A 116 -10.55 3.08 5.87
N PRO A 117 -9.59 2.13 5.97
CA PRO A 117 -8.37 2.36 6.75
C PRO A 117 -7.49 3.45 6.12
N GLY A 118 -7.45 3.48 4.78
CA GLY A 118 -6.71 4.44 3.99
C GLY A 118 -7.25 5.86 4.16
N VAL A 119 -8.55 6.05 3.95
CA VAL A 119 -9.24 7.33 4.15
C VAL A 119 -9.10 7.81 5.59
N ALA A 120 -9.24 6.91 6.57
CA ALA A 120 -9.09 7.26 7.99
C ALA A 120 -7.66 7.70 8.37
N SER A 121 -6.64 7.34 7.58
CA SER A 121 -5.25 7.78 7.82
C SER A 121 -5.04 9.27 7.53
N GLY A 122 -5.86 9.86 6.67
CA GLY A 122 -5.73 11.25 6.22
C GLY A 122 -4.54 11.53 5.29
N ILE A 123 -3.75 10.51 4.91
CA ILE A 123 -2.60 10.67 3.99
C ILE A 123 -3.08 11.08 2.59
N TYR A 124 -4.26 10.61 2.19
CA TYR A 124 -4.98 10.95 0.97
C TYR A 124 -6.44 11.21 1.28
N ASP A 125 -7.12 12.01 0.46
CA ASP A 125 -8.59 12.12 0.52
C ASP A 125 -9.26 10.78 0.22
N TYR A 126 -8.67 10.02 -0.71
CA TYR A 126 -9.07 8.66 -1.01
C TYR A 126 -7.86 7.78 -1.34
N ILE A 127 -7.79 6.60 -0.72
CA ILE A 127 -6.81 5.58 -1.08
C ILE A 127 -7.39 4.17 -0.90
N GLN A 128 -7.32 3.36 -1.96
CA GLN A 128 -7.76 1.96 -1.95
C GLN A 128 -6.75 1.07 -2.66
N ARG A 129 -6.21 0.10 -1.94
CA ARG A 129 -5.34 -0.96 -2.48
C ARG A 129 -6.15 -2.12 -3.03
N SER A 130 -5.71 -2.68 -4.15
CA SER A 130 -6.38 -3.78 -4.85
C SER A 130 -7.81 -3.38 -5.26
N ILE A 131 -7.98 -2.20 -5.87
CA ILE A 131 -9.28 -1.74 -6.34
C ILE A 131 -9.80 -2.57 -7.51
N TRP A 132 -8.90 -3.03 -8.40
CA TRP A 132 -9.25 -3.91 -9.51
C TRP A 132 -10.02 -5.16 -9.06
N THR A 133 -9.78 -5.71 -7.85
CA THR A 133 -10.47 -6.92 -7.39
C THR A 133 -11.95 -6.68 -7.08
N THR A 134 -12.35 -5.42 -6.86
CA THR A 134 -13.71 -5.06 -6.44
C THR A 134 -14.46 -4.21 -7.43
N ASN A 135 -13.81 -3.50 -8.35
CA ASN A 135 -14.48 -2.58 -9.27
C ASN A 135 -14.16 -2.87 -10.75
N ASP A 136 -15.19 -3.21 -11.52
CA ASP A 136 -15.09 -3.62 -12.93
C ASP A 136 -14.43 -2.59 -13.82
N ALA A 137 -14.62 -1.30 -13.53
CA ALA A 137 -14.02 -0.29 -14.38
C ALA A 137 -12.49 -0.28 -14.30
N PHE A 138 -11.95 -0.48 -13.09
CA PHE A 138 -10.51 -0.55 -12.87
C PHE A 138 -9.93 -1.84 -13.44
N ALA A 139 -10.57 -2.99 -13.27
CA ALA A 139 -10.09 -4.22 -13.90
C ALA A 139 -10.08 -4.14 -15.43
N ASN A 140 -11.12 -3.57 -16.05
CA ASN A 140 -11.14 -3.34 -17.49
C ASN A 140 -10.00 -2.40 -17.94
N PHE A 141 -9.64 -1.40 -17.13
CA PHE A 141 -8.46 -0.58 -17.39
C PHE A 141 -7.18 -1.42 -17.35
N GLU A 142 -6.99 -2.27 -16.33
CA GLU A 142 -5.83 -3.17 -16.22
C GLU A 142 -5.72 -4.12 -17.42
N TYR A 143 -6.85 -4.67 -17.89
CA TYR A 143 -6.89 -5.66 -18.97
C TYR A 143 -6.71 -5.08 -20.37
N TYR A 144 -7.24 -3.88 -20.63
CA TYR A 144 -7.40 -3.39 -22.02
C TYR A 144 -6.70 -2.07 -22.31
N SER A 145 -6.30 -1.31 -21.28
CA SER A 145 -5.54 -0.07 -21.50
C SER A 145 -4.13 -0.36 -22.02
N PRO A 146 -3.40 0.64 -22.56
CA PRO A 146 -2.02 0.45 -23.01
C PRO A 146 -1.02 0.17 -21.88
N MET A 147 -1.45 0.27 -20.62
CA MET A 147 -0.60 0.09 -19.44
C MET A 147 0.20 -1.22 -19.50
N ALA A 148 -0.47 -2.35 -19.73
CA ALA A 148 0.19 -3.66 -19.73
C ALA A 148 1.20 -3.80 -20.89
N THR A 149 0.89 -3.24 -22.07
CA THR A 149 1.81 -3.19 -23.21
C THR A 149 3.05 -2.35 -22.91
N ILE A 150 2.87 -1.18 -22.26
CA ILE A 150 3.98 -0.31 -21.85
C ILE A 150 4.91 -1.07 -20.90
N LEU A 151 4.35 -1.74 -19.89
CA LEU A 151 5.14 -2.52 -18.93
C LEU A 151 5.86 -3.71 -19.59
N ALA A 152 5.21 -4.42 -20.52
CA ALA A 152 5.82 -5.54 -21.22
C ALA A 152 7.04 -5.10 -22.04
N LYS A 153 6.92 -3.98 -22.75
CA LYS A 153 8.00 -3.42 -23.58
C LYS A 153 9.13 -2.85 -22.73
N LEU A 154 8.83 -2.13 -21.65
CA LEU A 154 9.84 -1.62 -20.71
C LEU A 154 10.56 -2.72 -19.94
N GLY A 155 9.82 -3.76 -19.55
CA GLY A 155 10.36 -4.93 -18.85
C GLY A 155 10.99 -5.97 -19.76
N GLU A 156 11.02 -5.74 -21.07
CA GLU A 156 11.52 -6.65 -22.10
C GLU A 156 11.03 -8.10 -21.90
N THR A 157 9.73 -8.23 -21.64
CA THR A 157 9.11 -9.50 -21.25
C THR A 157 7.88 -9.81 -22.11
N GLU A 158 7.63 -11.10 -22.32
CA GLU A 158 6.50 -11.58 -23.12
C GLU A 158 5.19 -11.64 -22.32
N GLU A 159 5.24 -11.48 -21.00
CA GLU A 159 4.08 -11.57 -20.12
C GLU A 159 4.19 -10.56 -18.99
N ILE A 160 3.08 -9.88 -18.71
CA ILE A 160 2.91 -9.06 -17.51
C ILE A 160 1.70 -9.59 -16.74
N ARG A 161 1.89 -9.81 -15.45
CA ARG A 161 0.82 -10.04 -14.47
C ARG A 161 0.67 -8.84 -13.54
N LEU A 162 -0.50 -8.68 -12.93
CA LEU A 162 -0.73 -7.67 -11.89
C LEU A 162 -0.45 -8.27 -10.51
N SER A 163 0.42 -7.64 -9.71
CA SER A 163 0.55 -7.98 -8.28
C SER A 163 -0.49 -7.25 -7.43
N THR A 164 -0.61 -5.94 -7.63
CA THR A 164 -1.58 -5.08 -6.93
C THR A 164 -1.70 -3.74 -7.65
N ASP A 165 -2.83 -3.07 -7.46
CA ASP A 165 -3.04 -1.67 -7.82
C ASP A 165 -3.38 -0.83 -6.57
N LEU A 166 -3.40 0.47 -6.74
CA LEU A 166 -3.63 1.46 -5.70
C LEU A 166 -4.22 2.71 -6.33
N LEU A 167 -5.51 2.94 -6.09
CA LEU A 167 -6.16 4.22 -6.42
C LEU A 167 -5.80 5.24 -5.34
N MET A 168 -5.31 6.40 -5.75
CA MET A 168 -4.93 7.51 -4.87
C MET A 168 -5.54 8.81 -5.39
N VAL A 169 -6.13 9.58 -4.48
CA VAL A 169 -6.72 10.89 -4.78
C VAL A 169 -6.23 11.88 -3.74
N ASN A 170 -5.61 12.95 -4.22
CA ASN A 170 -5.16 14.09 -3.42
C ASN A 170 -4.20 13.69 -2.29
N PRO A 171 -2.88 13.60 -2.54
CA PRO A 171 -1.92 13.39 -1.46
C PRO A 171 -1.95 14.59 -0.51
N ASN A 172 -2.36 14.38 0.74
CA ASN A 172 -2.41 15.45 1.76
C ASN A 172 -1.03 15.65 2.37
N SER A 173 -0.59 14.70 3.21
CA SER A 173 0.81 14.63 3.64
C SER A 173 1.70 13.90 2.64
N GLY A 174 1.09 13.11 1.75
CA GLY A 174 1.77 12.25 0.78
C GLY A 174 2.63 11.15 1.42
N PHE A 175 3.43 10.46 0.61
CA PHE A 175 4.44 9.52 1.11
C PHE A 175 5.80 10.21 1.04
N LYS A 176 6.41 10.40 2.22
CA LYS A 176 7.80 10.88 2.33
C LYS A 176 8.77 9.86 1.72
N TRP A 177 10.06 10.16 1.71
CA TRP A 177 11.08 9.27 1.12
C TRP A 177 10.89 7.83 1.57
N HIS A 178 10.66 6.94 0.61
CA HIS A 178 10.39 5.54 0.84
C HIS A 178 10.91 4.67 -0.31
N GLN A 179 11.03 3.38 -0.02
CA GLN A 179 11.11 2.33 -1.01
C GLN A 179 9.77 1.60 -1.01
N ASP A 180 9.26 1.27 -2.18
CA ASP A 180 8.04 0.50 -2.35
C ASP A 180 8.32 -0.96 -1.97
N ASN A 181 8.35 -1.28 -0.67
CA ASN A 181 8.57 -2.66 -0.21
C ASN A 181 7.27 -3.50 -0.22
N GLN A 182 6.11 -2.84 -0.26
CA GLN A 182 4.79 -3.48 -0.25
C GLN A 182 4.23 -3.69 -1.67
N ASN A 183 5.01 -4.38 -2.50
CA ASN A 183 4.71 -4.66 -3.92
C ASN A 183 3.88 -5.91 -4.15
N GLY A 184 3.46 -6.58 -3.08
CA GLY A 184 2.89 -7.92 -3.09
C GLY A 184 3.94 -9.04 -3.01
N PRO A 185 3.55 -10.30 -3.25
CA PRO A 185 4.38 -11.48 -3.01
C PRO A 185 5.41 -11.70 -4.12
N VAL A 186 6.19 -10.68 -4.47
CA VAL A 186 7.15 -10.74 -5.59
C VAL A 186 8.52 -10.22 -5.19
N LEU A 187 9.53 -10.63 -5.95
CA LEU A 187 10.87 -10.06 -5.88
C LEU A 187 10.92 -8.71 -6.60
N PHE A 188 11.80 -7.82 -6.15
CA PHE A 188 11.95 -6.51 -6.75
C PHE A 188 12.42 -6.59 -8.21
N ASP A 189 13.37 -7.49 -8.49
CA ASP A 189 13.94 -7.68 -9.82
C ASP A 189 12.88 -8.15 -10.85
N ASP A 190 11.77 -8.71 -10.39
CA ASP A 190 10.66 -9.18 -11.22
C ASP A 190 9.53 -8.15 -11.36
N ALA A 191 9.62 -7.03 -10.64
CA ALA A 191 8.54 -6.07 -10.47
C ALA A 191 8.86 -4.73 -11.15
N LEU A 192 7.85 -4.18 -11.84
CA LEU A 192 7.83 -2.80 -12.30
C LEU A 192 6.72 -2.06 -11.61
N ARG A 193 7.06 -0.94 -10.98
CA ARG A 193 6.09 -0.02 -10.40
C ARG A 193 5.65 0.97 -11.44
N TRP A 194 4.40 1.35 -11.37
CA TRP A 194 3.83 2.28 -12.31
C TRP A 194 2.79 3.16 -11.68
N TRP A 195 2.60 4.32 -12.31
CA TRP A 195 1.46 5.17 -12.07
C TRP A 195 0.96 5.72 -13.39
N VAL A 196 -0.32 6.03 -13.45
CA VAL A 196 -0.92 6.83 -14.52
C VAL A 196 -1.60 8.02 -13.88
N THR A 197 -1.30 9.21 -14.38
CA THR A 197 -1.88 10.43 -13.87
C THR A 197 -3.17 10.78 -14.60
N MET A 198 -4.21 11.13 -13.85
CA MET A 198 -5.48 11.54 -14.44
C MET A 198 -5.64 13.06 -14.48
N ASP A 199 -4.76 13.81 -13.83
CA ASP A 199 -4.83 15.27 -13.73
C ASP A 199 -3.44 15.85 -13.97
N ASP A 200 -3.38 17.09 -14.45
CA ASP A 200 -2.12 17.81 -14.56
C ASP A 200 -1.53 18.00 -13.17
N THR A 201 -0.22 17.75 -13.03
CA THR A 201 0.48 18.07 -11.79
C THR A 201 0.44 19.58 -11.52
N PRO A 202 -0.02 20.02 -10.32
CA PRO A 202 0.01 21.43 -9.94
C PRO A 202 1.41 22.03 -10.02
N ALA A 203 1.50 23.37 -10.08
CA ALA A 203 2.79 24.06 -10.20
C ALA A 203 3.66 23.97 -8.92
N GLU A 204 3.05 23.82 -7.75
CA GLU A 204 3.76 23.97 -6.47
C GLU A 204 3.99 22.64 -5.73
N TYR A 205 3.06 21.70 -5.79
CA TYR A 205 3.08 20.44 -5.05
C TYR A 205 2.54 19.26 -5.88
N GLY A 206 2.56 18.04 -5.33
CA GLY A 206 2.00 16.86 -5.99
C GLY A 206 2.84 16.29 -7.14
N ALA A 207 4.07 16.79 -7.34
CA ALA A 207 5.07 16.22 -8.22
C ALA A 207 5.80 15.08 -7.49
N PRO A 208 5.92 13.87 -8.09
CA PRO A 208 6.75 12.84 -7.52
C PRO A 208 8.22 13.17 -7.77
N VAL A 209 9.05 12.86 -6.78
CA VAL A 209 10.50 13.05 -6.83
C VAL A 209 11.18 11.71 -6.60
N TYR A 210 12.15 11.37 -7.44
CA TYR A 210 12.91 10.12 -7.39
C TYR A 210 14.40 10.42 -7.18
N LEU A 211 15.09 9.57 -6.41
CA LEU A 211 16.55 9.56 -6.40
C LEU A 211 17.06 8.74 -7.57
N LYS A 212 17.72 9.40 -8.53
CA LYS A 212 18.22 8.74 -9.74
C LYS A 212 19.21 7.64 -9.41
N GLY A 213 19.00 6.46 -9.98
CA GLY A 213 19.87 5.31 -9.81
C GLY A 213 19.71 4.58 -8.47
N SER A 214 18.92 5.12 -7.53
CA SER A 214 18.77 4.57 -6.18
C SER A 214 18.19 3.15 -6.12
N HIS A 215 17.57 2.65 -7.19
CA HIS A 215 17.20 1.24 -7.31
C HIS A 215 18.38 0.26 -7.12
N LYS A 216 19.62 0.73 -7.30
CA LYS A 216 20.86 -0.03 -7.09
C LYS A 216 21.32 -0.07 -5.63
N ASN A 217 20.59 0.58 -4.71
CA ASN A 217 20.93 0.60 -3.30
C ASN A 217 21.03 -0.82 -2.69
N LYS A 218 21.70 -0.95 -1.55
CA LYS A 218 21.84 -2.19 -0.79
C LYS A 218 21.52 -2.02 0.68
N SER A 219 21.43 -0.78 1.17
CA SER A 219 21.21 -0.50 2.60
C SER A 219 19.75 -0.55 3.04
N VAL A 220 18.80 -0.41 2.10
CA VAL A 220 17.36 -0.38 2.44
C VAL A 220 16.86 -1.81 2.66
N LYS A 221 16.42 -2.08 3.88
CA LYS A 221 15.86 -3.36 4.28
C LYS A 221 14.46 -3.55 3.71
N SER A 222 14.06 -4.80 3.52
CA SER A 222 12.74 -5.18 2.98
C SER A 222 11.56 -4.83 3.89
N ASP A 223 11.80 -4.57 5.18
CA ASP A 223 10.80 -4.16 6.17
C ASP A 223 10.70 -2.63 6.35
N ALA A 224 11.54 -1.86 5.65
CA ALA A 224 11.52 -0.41 5.73
C ALA A 224 10.23 0.15 5.07
N VAL A 225 9.59 1.11 5.73
CA VAL A 225 8.41 1.81 5.17
C VAL A 225 8.81 3.22 4.71
N PHE A 226 9.69 3.88 5.45
CA PHE A 226 10.28 5.17 5.11
C PHE A 226 11.80 5.06 5.24
N VAL A 227 12.51 5.86 4.46
CA VAL A 227 13.97 5.92 4.44
C VAL A 227 14.46 7.32 4.75
N ASP A 228 15.66 7.40 5.31
CA ASP A 228 16.43 8.62 5.40
C ASP A 228 17.45 8.62 4.25
N ILE A 229 17.33 9.58 3.34
CA ILE A 229 18.20 9.66 2.16
C ILE A 229 19.65 10.02 2.51
N GLU A 230 19.92 10.46 3.75
CA GLU A 230 21.26 10.71 4.27
C GLU A 230 21.88 9.48 4.95
N SER A 231 21.20 8.33 4.91
CA SER A 231 21.63 7.10 5.57
C SER A 231 22.11 6.02 4.60
N GLY A 232 23.01 5.15 5.08
CA GLY A 232 23.49 4.00 4.32
C GLY A 232 24.20 4.40 3.03
N ASP A 233 23.89 3.68 1.94
CA ASP A 233 24.41 3.98 0.59
C ASP A 233 23.50 4.92 -0.20
N LEU A 234 22.43 5.48 0.40
CA LEU A 234 21.54 6.40 -0.30
C LEU A 234 22.22 7.75 -0.59
N VAL A 235 23.22 8.13 0.21
CA VAL A 235 24.05 9.33 -0.01
C VAL A 235 24.82 9.31 -1.33
N ASP A 236 25.03 8.12 -1.90
CA ASP A 236 25.71 7.94 -3.19
C ASP A 236 24.80 8.24 -4.39
N TYR A 237 23.50 8.51 -4.16
CA TYR A 237 22.50 8.83 -5.18
C TYR A 237 21.89 10.24 -4.97
N PRO A 238 22.70 11.32 -5.04
CA PRO A 238 22.26 12.67 -4.66
C PRO A 238 21.34 13.36 -5.67
N GLU A 239 21.31 12.89 -6.93
CA GLU A 239 20.53 13.52 -8.01
C GLU A 239 19.03 13.23 -7.85
N GLN A 240 18.23 14.29 -7.66
CA GLN A 240 16.78 14.21 -7.54
C GLN A 240 16.12 14.54 -8.88
N LEU A 241 15.24 13.65 -9.35
CA LEU A 241 14.43 13.81 -10.55
C LEU A 241 13.00 14.13 -10.14
N GLU A 242 12.57 15.38 -10.35
CA GLU A 242 11.18 15.80 -10.19
C GLU A 242 10.45 15.65 -11.52
N PHE A 243 9.30 14.97 -11.51
CA PHE A 243 8.44 14.85 -12.68
C PHE A 243 7.16 15.67 -12.50
N ARG A 244 6.73 16.39 -13.54
CA ARG A 244 5.43 17.09 -13.57
C ARG A 244 4.55 16.57 -14.69
N PRO A 245 4.05 15.33 -14.57
CA PRO A 245 3.31 14.68 -15.63
C PRO A 245 2.00 15.40 -15.95
N LYS A 246 1.64 15.38 -17.23
CA LYS A 246 0.36 15.87 -17.76
C LYS A 246 -0.69 14.78 -17.69
N ALA A 247 -1.97 15.16 -17.61
CA ALA A 247 -3.05 14.18 -17.57
C ALA A 247 -2.95 13.18 -18.74
N GLY A 248 -2.95 11.89 -18.42
CA GLY A 248 -2.74 10.79 -19.35
C GLY A 248 -1.30 10.28 -19.43
N ASP A 249 -0.32 10.93 -18.81
CA ASP A 249 1.04 10.43 -18.74
C ASP A 249 1.18 9.26 -17.75
N MET A 250 2.19 8.43 -17.97
CA MET A 250 2.58 7.33 -17.09
C MET A 250 4.01 7.54 -16.60
N ILE A 251 4.30 7.13 -15.37
CA ILE A 251 5.66 7.03 -14.84
C ILE A 251 5.85 5.58 -14.45
N VAL A 252 6.97 5.00 -14.85
CA VAL A 252 7.33 3.62 -14.53
C VAL A 252 8.67 3.64 -13.83
N TRP A 253 8.80 2.91 -12.74
CA TRP A 253 10.04 2.84 -11.96
C TRP A 253 10.34 1.42 -11.48
N ASP A 254 11.62 1.17 -11.25
CA ASP A 254 12.08 -0.03 -10.56
C ASP A 254 11.56 -0.04 -9.12
N ALA A 255 11.09 -1.19 -8.66
CA ALA A 255 10.55 -1.41 -7.33
C ALA A 255 11.44 -0.94 -6.16
N ARG A 256 12.76 -0.84 -6.37
CA ARG A 256 13.73 -0.40 -5.36
C ARG A 256 14.02 1.09 -5.41
N SER A 257 13.48 1.83 -6.38
CA SER A 257 13.73 3.26 -6.50
C SER A 257 13.19 4.03 -5.30
N ILE A 258 14.05 4.85 -4.71
CA ILE A 258 13.68 5.73 -3.61
C ILE A 258 12.96 6.95 -4.16
N HIS A 259 11.77 7.21 -3.62
CA HIS A 259 10.94 8.28 -4.11
C HIS A 259 10.05 8.86 -3.02
N LYS A 260 9.46 10.01 -3.32
CA LYS A 260 8.47 10.67 -2.47
C LYS A 260 7.43 11.40 -3.32
N ILE A 261 6.32 11.73 -2.68
CA ILE A 261 5.36 12.71 -3.17
C ILE A 261 4.85 13.52 -1.99
N ASP A 262 4.87 14.84 -2.13
CA ASP A 262 4.37 15.78 -1.12
C ASP A 262 3.06 16.41 -1.59
N GLY A 263 2.14 16.64 -0.65
CA GLY A 263 0.93 17.42 -0.86
C GLY A 263 1.10 18.90 -0.49
N PRO A 264 0.02 19.70 -0.58
CA PRO A 264 0.04 21.08 -0.14
C PRO A 264 0.23 21.17 1.38
N GLU A 265 0.92 22.21 1.86
CA GLU A 265 1.13 22.42 3.31
C GLU A 265 -0.20 22.51 4.09
N SER A 266 -1.23 23.11 3.46
CA SER A 266 -2.59 23.21 4.01
C SER A 266 -3.29 21.87 4.17
N LYS A 267 -2.81 20.80 3.49
CA LYS A 267 -3.52 19.52 3.31
C LYS A 267 -4.91 19.69 2.69
N ASP A 268 -5.14 20.81 2.00
CA ASP A 268 -6.37 21.13 1.30
C ASP A 268 -6.07 21.37 -0.18
N TRP A 269 -6.72 20.58 -1.02
CA TRP A 269 -6.58 20.63 -2.47
C TRP A 269 -7.54 21.63 -3.13
N GLY A 270 -8.47 22.22 -2.37
CA GLY A 270 -9.45 23.18 -2.85
C GLY A 270 -10.28 22.61 -4.00
N VAL A 271 -10.23 23.28 -5.16
CA VAL A 271 -10.92 22.83 -6.38
C VAL A 271 -10.07 21.91 -7.25
N MET A 272 -8.78 21.77 -6.95
CA MET A 272 -7.87 20.92 -7.71
C MET A 272 -8.06 19.46 -7.31
N LYS A 273 -7.81 18.57 -8.26
CA LYS A 273 -7.75 17.13 -8.01
C LYS A 273 -6.44 16.58 -8.54
N ARG A 274 -5.86 15.64 -7.79
CA ARG A 274 -4.71 14.86 -8.17
C ARG A 274 -5.05 13.39 -8.02
N ARG A 275 -5.63 12.82 -9.08
CA ARG A 275 -5.96 11.40 -9.14
C ARG A 275 -4.88 10.64 -9.87
N VAL A 276 -4.50 9.51 -9.28
CA VAL A 276 -3.50 8.58 -9.80
C VAL A 276 -4.00 7.17 -9.56
N LEU A 277 -3.91 6.33 -10.59
CA LEU A 277 -3.92 4.88 -10.41
C LEU A 277 -2.49 4.40 -10.57
N GLY A 278 -1.99 3.61 -9.63
CA GLY A 278 -0.68 2.99 -9.74
C GLY A 278 -0.69 1.56 -9.28
N GLY A 279 0.40 0.84 -9.50
CA GLY A 279 0.45 -0.58 -9.19
C GLY A 279 1.81 -1.20 -9.39
N THR A 280 1.83 -2.53 -9.25
CA THR A 280 3.00 -3.37 -9.53
C THR A 280 2.64 -4.33 -10.65
N GLY A 281 3.27 -4.17 -11.81
CA GLY A 281 3.32 -5.20 -12.83
C GLY A 281 4.46 -6.18 -12.57
N VAL A 282 4.28 -7.42 -12.98
CA VAL A 282 5.20 -8.52 -12.69
C VAL A 282 5.57 -9.22 -13.99
N LYS A 283 6.87 -9.42 -14.21
CA LYS A 283 7.41 -10.06 -15.41
C LYS A 283 7.12 -11.56 -15.43
N LYS A 284 7.15 -12.14 -16.64
CA LYS A 284 7.04 -13.59 -16.87
C LYS A 284 8.00 -14.39 -15.97
N GLY A 285 7.49 -15.45 -15.36
CA GLY A 285 8.29 -16.41 -14.60
C GLY A 285 8.64 -15.99 -13.18
N ALA A 286 8.14 -14.83 -12.72
CA ALA A 286 8.24 -14.45 -11.32
C ALA A 286 7.62 -15.51 -10.41
N VAL A 287 8.23 -15.68 -9.24
CA VAL A 287 7.76 -16.61 -8.21
C VAL A 287 7.01 -15.88 -7.10
N TYR A 288 6.04 -16.58 -6.51
CA TYR A 288 5.35 -16.14 -5.30
C TYR A 288 6.32 -16.18 -4.11
N MET A 289 6.32 -15.10 -3.32
CA MET A 289 7.14 -14.92 -2.12
C MET A 289 6.29 -14.29 -1.01
N GLY A 290 5.57 -15.13 -0.27
CA GLY A 290 4.60 -14.74 0.75
C GLY A 290 5.05 -14.88 2.19
N GLU A 291 5.98 -15.80 2.49
CA GLU A 291 6.42 -16.02 3.87
C GLU A 291 7.15 -14.80 4.45
N ASP A 292 6.96 -14.56 5.75
CA ASP A 292 7.60 -13.50 6.55
C ASP A 292 7.39 -12.04 6.06
N ARG A 293 6.39 -11.79 5.21
CA ARG A 293 6.05 -10.44 4.73
C ARG A 293 4.62 -10.03 5.05
N ALA A 294 4.40 -8.81 5.57
CA ALA A 294 3.05 -8.27 5.71
C ALA A 294 2.48 -7.80 4.36
N LEU A 295 1.85 -8.72 3.63
CA LEU A 295 1.34 -8.47 2.28
C LEU A 295 -0.12 -8.00 2.27
N PHE A 296 -0.32 -6.68 2.35
CA PHE A 296 -1.66 -6.07 2.27
C PHE A 296 -2.37 -6.23 0.92
N SER A 297 -1.67 -6.68 -0.12
CA SER A 297 -2.26 -7.01 -1.42
C SER A 297 -2.62 -8.47 -1.55
N ASP A 298 -2.08 -9.33 -0.69
CA ASP A 298 -2.35 -10.76 -0.66
C ASP A 298 -3.28 -11.09 0.51
N MET A 299 -4.58 -10.92 0.27
CA MET A 299 -5.62 -11.17 1.27
C MET A 299 -6.79 -11.99 0.73
N SER A 300 -6.67 -12.59 -0.45
CA SER A 300 -7.66 -13.54 -0.97
C SER A 300 -7.27 -14.98 -0.63
N THR A 301 -8.11 -15.93 -1.02
CA THR A 301 -7.78 -17.35 -0.94
C THR A 301 -7.07 -17.79 -2.22
N HIS A 302 -5.92 -18.45 -2.08
CA HIS A 302 -5.15 -19.04 -3.17
C HIS A 302 -4.30 -20.21 -2.64
N GLU A 303 -3.77 -21.03 -3.55
CA GLU A 303 -3.01 -22.24 -3.20
C GLU A 303 -1.49 -22.09 -3.39
N LEU A 304 -1.00 -20.96 -3.92
CA LEU A 304 0.42 -20.74 -4.13
C LEU A 304 1.21 -20.71 -2.81
N GLY A 305 2.29 -21.49 -2.77
CA GLY A 305 3.35 -21.42 -1.77
C GLY A 305 4.61 -20.72 -2.29
N ASP A 306 5.55 -20.44 -1.40
CA ASP A 306 6.81 -19.78 -1.75
C ASP A 306 7.60 -20.57 -2.80
N GLY A 307 8.01 -19.87 -3.86
CA GLY A 307 8.72 -20.46 -5.01
C GLY A 307 7.81 -20.95 -6.14
N ASP A 308 6.49 -21.05 -5.94
CA ASP A 308 5.56 -21.36 -7.03
C ASP A 308 5.52 -20.21 -8.06
N ILE A 309 5.24 -20.53 -9.32
CA ILE A 309 5.07 -19.50 -10.35
C ILE A 309 3.86 -18.63 -10.03
N LEU A 310 4.07 -17.31 -9.95
CA LEU A 310 3.02 -16.36 -9.68
C LEU A 310 1.98 -16.40 -10.81
N SER A 311 0.78 -16.86 -10.49
CA SER A 311 -0.27 -17.13 -11.47
C SER A 311 -1.66 -17.19 -10.84
N GLY A 312 -2.69 -17.31 -11.68
CA GLY A 312 -4.06 -17.47 -11.23
C GLY A 312 -4.80 -16.14 -11.07
N PRO A 313 -6.08 -16.20 -10.66
CA PRO A 313 -6.96 -15.06 -10.71
C PRO A 313 -6.53 -13.95 -9.77
N GLN A 314 -5.85 -14.24 -8.66
CA GLN A 314 -5.34 -13.20 -7.74
C GLN A 314 -4.19 -12.37 -8.34
N TRP A 315 -3.45 -12.95 -9.28
CA TRP A 315 -2.35 -12.30 -10.01
C TRP A 315 -2.56 -12.47 -11.50
N PRO A 316 -3.62 -11.82 -12.03
CA PRO A 316 -4.11 -12.10 -13.36
C PRO A 316 -3.06 -11.73 -14.40
N ARG A 317 -3.02 -12.49 -15.48
CA ARG A 317 -2.27 -12.07 -16.66
C ARG A 317 -2.94 -10.86 -17.29
N LEU A 318 -2.16 -9.86 -17.66
CA LEU A 318 -2.61 -8.67 -18.38
C LEU A 318 -2.11 -8.69 -19.82
N TYR A 319 -0.81 -8.94 -20.02
CA TYR A 319 -0.17 -9.04 -21.34
C TYR A 319 0.28 -10.47 -21.62
N PRO A 320 0.15 -11.01 -22.85
CA PRO A 320 -0.37 -10.37 -24.06
C PRO A 320 -1.91 -10.27 -24.10
N SER A 321 -2.60 -10.98 -23.21
CA SER A 321 -4.04 -10.90 -23.02
C SER A 321 -4.43 -11.49 -21.68
N ALA A 322 -5.56 -11.00 -21.14
CA ALA A 322 -6.16 -11.57 -19.96
C ALA A 322 -6.62 -13.01 -20.19
N VAL A 323 -6.45 -13.88 -19.18
CA VAL A 323 -6.93 -15.26 -19.24
C VAL A 323 -8.42 -15.27 -18.90
N PRO A 324 -9.32 -15.78 -19.78
CA PRO A 324 -10.77 -15.72 -19.55
C PRO A 324 -11.23 -16.35 -18.22
N SER A 325 -10.61 -17.46 -17.81
CA SER A 325 -10.95 -18.10 -16.54
C SER A 325 -10.52 -17.28 -15.33
N GLU A 326 -9.38 -16.56 -15.41
CA GLU A 326 -8.94 -15.66 -14.34
C GLU A 326 -9.89 -14.45 -14.22
N MET A 327 -10.31 -13.89 -15.36
CA MET A 327 -11.30 -12.81 -15.41
C MET A 327 -12.65 -13.23 -14.82
N GLN A 328 -13.12 -14.44 -15.15
CA GLN A 328 -14.38 -14.97 -14.66
C GLN A 328 -14.34 -15.20 -13.15
N ALA A 329 -13.27 -15.79 -12.62
CA ALA A 329 -13.08 -15.97 -11.19
C ALA A 329 -13.10 -14.62 -10.45
N ARG A 330 -12.44 -13.59 -11.00
CA ARG A 330 -12.51 -12.23 -10.45
C ARG A 330 -13.93 -11.66 -10.50
N ALA A 331 -14.65 -11.81 -11.61
CA ALA A 331 -16.05 -11.35 -11.74
C ALA A 331 -16.99 -12.05 -10.74
N ASN A 332 -16.69 -13.30 -10.36
CA ASN A 332 -17.40 -14.04 -9.32
C ASN A 332 -17.03 -13.59 -7.89
N GLY A 333 -16.08 -12.66 -7.74
CA GLY A 333 -15.60 -12.15 -6.46
C GLY A 333 -14.53 -13.01 -5.79
N GLU A 334 -13.94 -13.98 -6.49
CA GLU A 334 -12.96 -14.93 -5.93
C GLU A 334 -11.60 -14.27 -5.58
N CYS A 335 -11.32 -13.08 -6.12
CA CYS A 335 -10.14 -12.27 -5.79
C CYS A 335 -10.35 -11.30 -4.62
N SER A 336 -11.55 -11.31 -4.02
CA SER A 336 -11.86 -10.43 -2.88
C SER A 336 -11.10 -10.86 -1.63
N ARG A 337 -10.96 -9.94 -0.67
CA ARG A 337 -10.32 -10.24 0.60
C ARG A 337 -11.18 -11.21 1.41
N THR A 338 -10.55 -12.26 1.95
CA THR A 338 -11.18 -13.29 2.78
C THR A 338 -10.70 -13.19 4.22
N MET A 339 -11.43 -13.79 5.16
CA MET A 339 -10.97 -13.89 6.56
C MET A 339 -9.68 -14.72 6.66
N GLU A 340 -9.57 -15.75 5.84
CA GLU A 340 -8.36 -16.56 5.70
C GLU A 340 -7.15 -15.70 5.29
N GLY A 341 -7.27 -14.92 4.21
CA GLY A 341 -6.20 -14.04 3.76
C GLY A 341 -5.87 -12.93 4.77
N PHE A 342 -6.88 -12.38 5.46
CA PHE A 342 -6.65 -11.44 6.56
C PHE A 342 -5.85 -12.06 7.72
N LEU A 343 -6.15 -13.32 8.08
CA LEU A 343 -5.42 -14.05 9.12
C LEU A 343 -3.99 -14.39 8.67
N ARG A 344 -3.78 -14.75 7.39
CA ARG A 344 -2.45 -14.95 6.79
C ARG A 344 -1.61 -13.67 6.89
N MET A 345 -2.13 -12.54 6.41
CA MET A 345 -1.47 -11.24 6.52
C MET A 345 -1.15 -10.87 7.97
N SER A 346 -2.10 -11.07 8.90
CA SER A 346 -1.91 -10.75 10.32
C SER A 346 -0.85 -11.63 10.99
N GLY A 347 -0.80 -12.92 10.64
CA GLY A 347 0.22 -13.86 11.09
C GLY A 347 1.62 -13.44 10.66
N ASN A 348 1.79 -13.11 9.37
CA ASN A 348 3.07 -12.65 8.84
C ASN A 348 3.52 -11.32 9.47
N MET A 349 2.59 -10.39 9.72
CA MET A 349 2.91 -9.14 10.41
C MET A 349 3.41 -9.37 11.85
N LEU A 350 2.90 -10.38 12.55
CA LEU A 350 3.40 -10.74 13.89
C LEU A 350 4.79 -11.38 13.84
N ALA A 351 5.08 -12.16 12.79
CA ALA A 351 6.41 -12.72 12.55
C ALA A 351 7.44 -11.63 12.16
N SER A 352 6.99 -10.60 11.45
CA SER A 352 7.77 -9.44 11.02
C SER A 352 7.89 -8.38 12.13
N ILE A 353 8.77 -8.64 13.12
CA ILE A 353 9.03 -7.73 14.26
C ILE A 353 9.45 -6.32 13.78
N GLY A 354 10.15 -6.23 12.64
CA GLY A 354 10.64 -4.97 12.07
C GLY A 354 9.55 -4.09 11.44
N GLU A 355 8.59 -4.67 10.72
CA GLU A 355 7.48 -3.91 10.13
C GLU A 355 6.55 -3.36 11.22
N MET A 356 6.28 -4.11 12.29
CA MET A 356 5.50 -3.62 13.43
C MET A 356 6.16 -2.42 14.14
N ALA A 357 7.48 -2.44 14.29
CA ALA A 357 8.24 -1.33 14.86
C ALA A 357 8.19 -0.09 13.94
N SER A 358 8.29 -0.30 12.63
CA SER A 358 8.14 0.77 11.62
C SER A 358 6.75 1.41 11.67
N TRP A 359 5.68 0.62 11.64
CA TRP A 359 4.29 1.11 11.71
C TRP A 359 3.97 1.80 13.03
N THR A 360 4.45 1.28 14.17
CA THR A 360 4.27 1.96 15.46
C THR A 360 5.01 3.29 15.50
N ASN A 361 6.17 3.41 14.86
CA ASN A 361 6.88 4.69 14.74
C ASN A 361 6.14 5.69 13.85
N VAL A 362 5.52 5.24 12.75
CA VAL A 362 4.67 6.07 11.88
C VAL A 362 3.45 6.58 12.65
N LEU A 363 2.74 5.69 13.36
CA LEU A 363 1.58 6.06 14.18
C LEU A 363 1.97 7.01 15.33
N LYS A 364 3.15 6.82 15.95
CA LYS A 364 3.68 7.70 16.99
C LYS A 364 4.09 9.07 16.44
N LYS A 365 4.77 9.13 15.29
CA LYS A 365 5.13 10.40 14.63
C LYS A 365 3.87 11.19 14.23
N ASN A 366 2.86 10.51 13.68
CA ASN A 366 1.59 11.16 13.36
C ASN A 366 0.84 11.64 14.61
N LYS A 367 0.91 10.90 15.73
CA LYS A 367 0.37 11.39 17.02
C LYS A 367 1.12 12.61 17.56
N ALA A 368 2.45 12.64 17.46
CA ALA A 368 3.25 13.77 17.93
C ALA A 368 2.96 15.05 17.12
N VAL A 369 2.83 14.93 15.80
CA VAL A 369 2.43 16.05 14.93
C VAL A 369 1.02 16.58 15.27
N VAL A 370 0.09 15.69 15.63
CA VAL A 370 -1.28 16.07 16.06
C VAL A 370 -1.29 16.68 17.48
N GLU A 371 -0.35 16.32 18.35
CA GLU A 371 -0.24 16.89 19.70
C GLU A 371 0.47 18.26 19.71
N ASP A 372 1.44 18.49 18.81
CA ASP A 372 2.13 19.78 18.65
C ASP A 372 1.30 20.85 17.89
N GLU A 373 0.27 20.44 17.14
CA GLU A 373 -0.67 21.34 16.44
C GLU A 373 -1.84 21.84 17.31
N LYS A 374 -1.87 21.54 18.63
CA LYS A 374 -2.85 22.17 19.52
C LYS A 374 -2.52 23.68 19.64
N PRO A 375 -3.48 24.59 19.36
CA PRO A 375 -3.25 26.00 19.59
C PRO A 375 -2.95 26.23 21.07
N ALA A 376 -1.89 26.98 21.36
CA ALA A 376 -1.68 27.52 22.70
C ALA A 376 -2.95 28.24 23.14
N GLU A 377 -3.50 27.86 24.31
CA GLU A 377 -4.62 28.57 24.93
C GLU A 377 -4.30 30.07 24.94
N ALA A 378 -5.17 30.85 24.30
CA ALA A 378 -5.06 32.29 24.28
C ALA A 378 -5.18 32.81 25.73
N ASP A 379 -4.09 33.41 26.21
CA ASP A 379 -4.00 34.13 27.49
C ASP A 379 -4.99 35.30 27.47
N ASP A 380 -6.12 35.11 28.14
CA ASP A 380 -7.24 36.04 28.24
C ASP A 380 -6.85 37.22 29.16
N ARG A 381 -6.02 38.14 28.66
CA ARG A 381 -5.76 39.43 29.30
C ARG A 381 -6.60 40.52 28.64
N GLN A 382 -7.71 40.84 29.30
CA GLN A 382 -8.53 42.00 28.99
C GLN A 382 -7.70 43.31 29.01
N PRO A 383 -7.90 44.23 28.05
CA PRO A 383 -7.28 45.55 28.11
C PRO A 383 -8.00 46.43 29.12
N VAL A 384 -7.24 46.99 30.06
CA VAL A 384 -7.67 48.03 31.00
C VAL A 384 -7.89 49.33 30.20
N ASN A 385 -9.12 49.81 30.21
CA ASN A 385 -9.48 51.17 29.77
C ASN A 385 -8.80 52.20 30.70
N GLN A 386 -8.04 53.13 30.13
CA GLN A 386 -7.67 54.38 30.81
C GLN A 386 -8.12 55.57 29.94
N GLN A 387 -8.97 56.38 30.56
CA GLN A 387 -9.15 57.81 30.25
C GLN A 387 -7.95 58.60 30.76
#